data_AF-A0A9P6EAM3-F1
#
_entry.id   AF-A0A9P6EAM3-F1
#
_cell.length_a   1.000
_cell.length_b   1.000
_cell.length_c   1.000
_cell.angle_alpha   90.00
_cell.angle_beta   90.00
_cell.angle_gamma   90.00
#
_symmetry.space_group_name_H-M   'P 1'
#
loop_
_entity.id
_entity.type
_entity.pdbx_description
1 polymer ?
#
loop_
_entity_poly.entity_id
_entity_poly.type
_entity_poly.pdbx_seq_one_letter_code
_entity_poly.pdbx_strand_id
1 'polypeptide(L)' 'MTFSSVWITIASLIYVFDIEKETNEYGSPIEPNPSYVSGLLFAPETVPCRIKPCSKEFEKLIEAHNNWD' A
#
# COMPACT_ATOMS: atom_id res chain seq x y z
N MET A 1 2.69 16.87 -16.40
CA MET A 1 1.73 15.79 -16.70
C MET A 1 1.95 14.57 -15.80
N THR A 2 3.16 13.99 -15.72
CA THR A 2 3.48 12.86 -14.82
C THR A 2 3.22 13.08 -13.33
N PHE A 3 3.54 14.27 -12.79
CA PHE A 3 3.29 14.52 -11.37
C PHE A 3 1.80 14.49 -11.00
N SER A 4 0.93 14.96 -11.89
CA SER A 4 -0.52 14.98 -11.67
C SER A 4 -1.10 13.58 -11.60
N SER A 5 -0.65 12.66 -12.47
CA SER A 5 -1.11 11.26 -12.44
C SER A 5 -0.61 10.54 -11.20
N VAL A 6 0.66 10.75 -10.80
CA VAL A 6 1.18 10.17 -9.55
C VAL A 6 0.37 10.67 -8.35
N TRP A 7 0.02 11.96 -8.35
CA TRP A 7 -0.67 12.55 -7.22
C TRP A 7 -2.11 12.07 -7.05
N ILE A 8 -2.84 11.97 -8.16
CA ILE A 8 -4.19 11.41 -8.11
C ILE A 8 -4.16 9.93 -7.72
N THR A 9 -3.17 9.16 -8.21
CA THR A 9 -3.01 7.75 -7.82
C THR A 9 -2.78 7.61 -6.31
N ILE A 10 -1.86 8.38 -5.73
CA ILE A 10 -1.60 8.33 -4.29
C ILE A 10 -2.84 8.78 -3.50
N ALA A 11 -3.49 9.86 -3.91
CA ALA A 11 -4.70 10.36 -3.25
C ALA A 11 -5.84 9.32 -3.26
N SER A 12 -6.04 8.62 -4.38
CA SER A 12 -7.03 7.54 -4.47
C SER A 12 -6.69 6.35 -3.58
N LEU A 13 -5.40 5.97 -3.52
CA LEU A 13 -4.94 4.88 -2.65
C LEU A 13 -5.22 5.18 -1.17
N ILE A 14 -4.79 6.34 -0.67
CA ILE A 14 -4.97 6.72 0.74
C ILE A 14 -6.43 7.02 1.11
N TYR A 15 -7.30 7.25 0.12
CA TYR A 15 -8.73 7.42 0.36
C TYR A 15 -9.43 6.09 0.66
N VAL A 16 -9.02 5.02 -0.03
CA VAL A 16 -9.66 3.69 0.05
C VAL A 16 -8.97 2.78 1.06
N PHE A 17 -7.66 2.88 1.20
CA PHE A 17 -6.84 1.93 1.95
C PHE A 17 -6.10 2.58 3.11
N ASP A 18 -6.09 1.89 4.24
CA ASP A 18 -5.11 2.09 5.30
C ASP A 18 -3.83 1.33 4.91
N ILE A 19 -2.73 2.08 4.79
CA ILE A 19 -1.40 1.55 4.50
C ILE A 19 -0.59 1.60 5.80
N GLU A 20 -0.37 0.43 6.40
CA GLU A 20 0.26 0.26 7.70
C GLU A 20 1.55 -0.56 7.60
N LYS A 21 2.43 -0.43 8.60
CA LYS A 21 3.60 -1.31 8.73
C LYS A 21 3.13 -2.74 8.96
N GLU A 22 3.83 -3.70 8.35
CA GLU A 22 3.58 -5.11 8.61
C GLU A 22 3.85 -5.43 10.09
N THR A 23 3.11 -6.37 10.67
CA THR A 23 3.31 -6.82 12.05
C THR A 23 4.06 -8.15 12.08
N ASN A 24 4.98 -8.30 13.03
CA ASN A 24 5.64 -9.58 13.27
C ASN A 24 4.70 -10.60 13.96
N GLU A 25 5.22 -11.81 14.21
CA GLU A 25 4.48 -12.90 14.88
C GLU A 25 3.95 -12.53 16.28
N TYR A 26 4.50 -11.50 16.91
CA TYR A 26 4.11 -10.99 18.22
C TYR A 26 3.18 -9.77 18.13
N GLY A 27 2.71 -9.42 16.93
CA GLY A 27 1.81 -8.29 16.69
C GLY A 27 2.47 -6.90 16.78
N SER A 28 3.81 -6.84 16.87
CA SER A 28 4.54 -5.57 16.90
C SER A 28 4.87 -5.09 15.47
N PRO A 29 4.78 -3.79 15.17
CA PRO A 29 5.16 -3.25 13.87
C PRO A 29 6.63 -3.55 13.55
N ILE A 30 6.90 -4.03 12.36
CA ILE A 30 8.26 -4.20 11.83
C ILE A 30 8.73 -2.83 11.35
N GLU A 31 9.83 -2.32 11.93
CA GLU A 31 10.40 -1.05 11.49
C GLU A 31 11.05 -1.24 10.11
N PRO A 32 10.69 -0.42 9.10
CA PRO A 32 11.34 -0.46 7.80
C PRO A 32 12.83 -0.14 7.95
N ASN A 33 13.71 -1.03 7.49
CA ASN A 33 15.14 -0.72 7.40
C ASN A 33 15.37 0.24 6.22
N PRO A 34 16.04 1.39 6.41
CA PRO A 34 16.35 2.32 5.32
C PRO A 34 17.52 1.81 4.44
N SER A 35 17.44 0.56 3.99
CA SER A 35 18.36 -0.01 2.99
C SER A 35 17.90 0.39 1.59
N TYR A 36 18.89 0.56 0.71
CA TYR A 36 18.67 0.93 -0.68
C TYR A 36 19.34 -0.11 -1.57
N VAL A 37 18.63 -0.48 -2.63
CA VAL A 37 19.17 -1.37 -3.65
C VAL A 37 19.82 -0.49 -4.72
N SER A 38 21.12 -0.68 -4.93
CA SER A 38 21.86 0.00 -6.00
C SER A 38 21.70 -0.76 -7.32
N GLY A 39 21.22 -0.09 -8.37
CA GLY A 39 21.03 -0.63 -9.71
C GLY A 39 21.02 0.49 -10.76
N LEU A 40 20.28 0.34 -11.85
CA LEU A 40 20.08 1.43 -12.82
C LEU A 40 19.39 2.66 -12.18
N LEU A 41 18.55 2.41 -11.18
CA LEU A 41 17.91 3.40 -10.35
C LEU A 41 18.25 3.12 -8.89
N PHE A 42 18.41 4.17 -8.09
CA PHE A 42 18.56 4.06 -6.65
C PHE A 42 17.17 4.07 -6.02
N ALA A 43 16.76 2.94 -5.45
CA ALA A 43 15.41 2.76 -4.89
C ALA A 43 15.50 2.14 -3.49
N PRO A 44 14.55 2.46 -2.60
CA PRO A 44 14.45 1.78 -1.32
C PRO A 44 14.22 0.29 -1.55
N GLU A 45 14.75 -0.53 -0.64
CA GLU A 45 14.43 -1.95 -0.63
C GLU A 45 12.92 -2.15 -0.40
N THR A 46 12.36 -3.21 -1.00
CA THR A 46 10.95 -3.55 -0.82
C THR A 46 10.71 -3.96 0.63
N VAL A 47 9.91 -3.17 1.34
CA VAL A 47 9.51 -3.46 2.72
C VAL A 47 8.11 -4.06 2.73
N PRO A 48 7.86 -5.08 3.57
CA PRO A 48 6.52 -5.63 3.73
C PRO A 48 5.60 -4.56 4.35
N CYS A 49 4.41 -4.42 3.80
CA CYS A 49 3.40 -3.46 4.21
C CYS A 49 2.03 -4.13 4.21
N ARG A 50 1.20 -3.73 5.17
CA ARG A 50 -0.19 -4.16 5.23
C ARG A 50 -1.07 -3.11 4.57
N ILE A 51 -1.83 -3.53 3.56
CA ILE A 51 -2.79 -2.68 2.86
C ILE A 51 -4.18 -3.28 3.08
N LYS A 52 -5.08 -2.54 3.74
CA LYS A 52 -6.45 -2.98 4.01
C LYS A 52 -7.44 -1.87 3.67
N PRO A 53 -8.64 -2.17 3.17
CA PRO A 53 -9.68 -1.16 3.01
C PRO A 53 -9.96 -0.47 4.36
N CYS A 54 -10.07 0.86 4.37
CA CYS A 54 -10.29 1.63 5.59
C CYS A 54 -11.73 1.49 6.12
N SER A 55 -12.66 1.00 5.28
CA SER A 55 -14.06 0.79 5.66
C SER A 55 -14.64 -0.49 5.07
N LYS A 56 -15.66 -1.03 5.74
CA LYS A 56 -16.45 -2.18 5.26
C LYS A 56 -17.20 -1.87 3.98
N GLU A 57 -17.48 -0.60 3.70
CA GLU A 57 -18.16 -0.20 2.46
C GLU A 57 -17.21 -0.37 1.27
N PHE A 58 -15.96 0.08 1.40
CA PHE A 58 -14.95 -0.11 0.37
C PHE A 58 -14.61 -1.58 0.17
N GLU A 59 -14.50 -2.36 1.25
CA GLU A 59 -14.30 -3.81 1.18
C GLU A 59 -15.41 -4.49 0.36
N LYS A 60 -16.69 -4.20 0.66
CA LYS A 60 -17.83 -4.72 -0.10
C LYS A 60 -17.82 -4.29 -1.56
N LEU A 61 -17.41 -3.07 -1.88
CA LEU A 61 -17.33 -2.59 -3.25
C LEU A 61 -16.26 -3.37 -4.05
N ILE A 62 -15.13 -3.67 -3.41
CA ILE A 62 -14.05 -4.45 -4.02
C ILE A 62 -14.46 -5.91 -4.20
N GLU A 63 -15.06 -6.53 -3.18
CA GLU A 63 -15.61 -7.89 -3.26
C GLU A 63 -16.71 -8.00 -4.31
N ALA A 64 -17.61 -7.01 -4.36
CA ALA A 64 -18.67 -6.97 -5.35
C ALA A 64 -18.11 -6.91 -6.78
N HIS A 65 -16.96 -6.27 -7.03
CA HIS A 65 -16.33 -6.29 -8.34
C HIS A 65 -15.77 -7.68 -8.68
N ASN A 66 -15.08 -8.34 -7.74
CA ASN A 66 -14.46 -9.65 -7.96
C ASN A 66 -15.47 -10.77 -8.24
N ASN A 67 -16.72 -10.62 -7.79
CA ASN A 67 -17.77 -11.63 -7.99
C ASN A 67 -18.42 -11.60 -9.39
N TRP A 68 -17.94 -10.75 -10.30
CA TRP A 68 -18.49 -10.61 -11.67
C TRP A 68 -17.65 -11.33 -12.73
N ASP A 69 -16.49 -11.87 -12.35
CA ASP A 69 -15.66 -12.79 -13.16
C ASP A 69 -16.13 -14.25 -13.00
#